data_AF-A0A0A9Y5F0-F1
#
_entry.id   AF-A0A0A9Y5F0-F1
#
_cell.length_a   1.000
_cell.length_b   1.000
_cell.length_c   1.000
_cell.angle_alpha   90.00
_cell.angle_beta   90.00
_cell.angle_gamma   90.00
#
_symmetry.space_group_name_H-M   'P 1'
#
loop_
_entity.id
_entity.type
_entity.pdbx_description
1 polymer ?
#
loop_
_entity_poly.entity_id
_entity_poly.type
_entity_poly.pdbx_seq_one_letter_code
_entity_poly.pdbx_strand_id
1 'polypeptide(L)'
;MLAMLFKFSVFIIIIFNGDLTDGKNNDDYETSIFCYGRLLHDVQVHELFKHPRDFLELRARRPTQVISSRYRDIRPKFKLAGEDGREALKNFIRQNFVNRSSSENVLPPDWFAKPPFQRSIKDESTLDFLRVLNRRWAQHYYNVTQEARENQGLHATIATRHPFYGSCRSLDYEESWWLYLGLMSSGMETSARQLIEN
;
A
#
# COMPACT_ATOMS: atom_id res chain seq x y z
N MET A 1 -5.74 41.88 -5.05
CA MET A 1 -6.54 40.64 -5.19
C MET A 1 -6.32 39.96 -6.55
N LEU A 2 -6.40 40.68 -7.68
CA LEU A 2 -6.12 40.12 -9.03
C LEU A 2 -4.67 39.61 -9.23
N ALA A 3 -3.68 40.29 -8.63
CA ALA A 3 -2.26 39.89 -8.74
C ALA A 3 -1.91 38.61 -7.96
N MET A 4 -2.70 38.22 -6.96
CA MET A 4 -2.50 36.97 -6.20
C MET A 4 -3.03 35.76 -6.98
N LEU A 5 -4.16 35.93 -7.68
CA LEU A 5 -4.74 34.89 -8.54
C LEU A 5 -3.83 34.58 -9.74
N PHE A 6 -3.15 35.59 -10.31
CA PHE A 6 -2.21 35.37 -11.41
C PHE A 6 -0.94 34.62 -10.96
N LYS A 7 -0.42 34.89 -9.75
CA LYS A 7 0.70 34.12 -9.19
C LYS A 7 0.32 32.68 -8.86
N PHE A 8 -0.92 32.45 -8.42
CA PHE A 8 -1.44 31.09 -8.17
C PHE A 8 -1.62 30.30 -9.47
N SER A 9 -2.12 30.92 -10.55
CA SER A 9 -2.23 30.27 -11.87
C SER A 9 -0.87 29.95 -12.48
N VAL A 10 0.15 30.81 -12.34
CA VAL A 10 1.50 30.51 -12.84
C VAL A 10 2.16 29.38 -12.04
N PHE A 11 1.90 29.27 -10.73
CA PHE A 11 2.42 28.17 -9.91
C PHE A 11 1.81 26.81 -10.28
N ILE A 12 0.51 26.76 -10.60
CA ILE A 12 -0.15 25.54 -11.08
C ILE A 12 0.38 25.12 -12.46
N ILE A 13 0.69 26.07 -13.35
CA ILE A 13 1.27 25.78 -14.66
C ILE A 13 2.71 25.25 -14.53
N ILE A 14 3.51 25.74 -13.56
CA ILE A 14 4.87 25.23 -13.32
C ILE A 14 4.84 23.81 -12.72
N ILE A 15 3.86 23.47 -11.88
CA ILE A 15 3.69 22.10 -11.36
C ILE A 15 3.25 21.13 -12.48
N PHE A 16 2.49 21.59 -13.47
CA PHE A 16 2.09 20.78 -14.64
C PHE A 16 3.13 20.70 -15.76
N ASN A 17 4.16 21.56 -15.77
CA ASN A 17 5.26 21.54 -16.74
C ASN A 17 6.61 21.19 -16.09
N GLY A 18 6.59 20.61 -14.88
CA GLY A 18 7.76 19.92 -14.35
C GLY A 18 7.93 18.63 -15.12
N ASP A 19 8.94 18.57 -15.98
CA ASP A 19 9.39 17.38 -16.68
C ASP A 19 9.44 16.16 -15.73
N LEU A 20 8.40 15.34 -15.76
CA LEU A 20 8.48 13.91 -15.52
C LEU A 20 8.62 13.21 -16.88
N THR A 21 9.57 13.65 -17.68
CA THR A 21 10.13 12.82 -18.75
C THR A 21 11.48 12.27 -18.28
N ASP A 22 11.47 11.53 -17.17
CA ASP A 22 12.26 10.29 -17.23
C ASP A 22 11.39 9.35 -18.05
N GLY A 23 11.63 9.35 -19.36
CA GLY A 23 10.86 8.57 -20.32
C GLY A 23 10.99 7.11 -19.95
N LYS A 24 9.99 6.57 -19.23
CA LYS A 24 9.86 5.12 -19.04
C LYS A 24 9.89 4.49 -20.43
N ASN A 25 11.00 3.83 -20.74
CA ASN A 25 11.13 3.12 -22.00
C ASN A 25 10.11 1.98 -22.01
N ASN A 26 9.73 1.50 -23.20
CA ASN A 26 8.82 0.35 -23.35
C ASN A 26 9.29 -0.89 -22.55
N ASP A 27 10.59 -0.97 -22.24
CA ASP A 27 11.24 -2.02 -21.47
C ASP A 27 10.85 -2.00 -19.97
N ASP A 28 10.50 -0.85 -19.40
CA ASP A 28 10.12 -0.75 -17.99
C ASP A 28 8.72 -1.35 -17.74
N TYR A 29 7.81 -1.15 -18.70
CA TYR A 29 6.48 -1.77 -18.66
C TYR A 29 6.53 -3.30 -18.78
N GLU A 30 7.64 -3.82 -19.31
CA GLU A 30 7.87 -5.25 -19.45
C GLU A 30 8.56 -5.88 -18.26
N THR A 31 9.28 -5.09 -17.45
CA THR A 31 10.14 -5.62 -16.39
C THR A 31 9.52 -5.50 -15.01
N SER A 32 8.68 -4.48 -14.79
CA SER A 32 7.94 -4.29 -13.53
C SER A 32 6.73 -5.23 -13.42
N ILE A 33 6.48 -5.75 -12.21
CA ILE A 33 5.34 -6.67 -11.96
C ILE A 33 4.37 -6.22 -10.86
N PHE A 34 4.80 -5.40 -9.89
CA PHE A 34 3.97 -5.03 -8.73
C PHE A 34 3.34 -3.63 -8.86
N CYS A 35 4.10 -2.61 -9.28
CA CYS A 35 3.58 -1.22 -9.33
C CYS A 35 2.94 -0.87 -10.68
N TYR A 36 3.48 -1.43 -11.76
CA TYR A 36 3.03 -1.24 -13.13
C TYR A 36 3.54 -2.41 -13.97
N GLY A 37 3.04 -2.56 -15.20
CA GLY A 37 3.52 -3.56 -16.15
C GLY A 37 2.44 -4.53 -16.63
N ARG A 38 2.77 -5.31 -17.67
CA ARG A 38 1.79 -6.19 -18.34
C ARG A 38 1.14 -7.22 -17.42
N LEU A 39 1.93 -7.85 -16.54
CA LEU A 39 1.40 -8.87 -15.64
C LEU A 39 0.35 -8.28 -14.71
N LEU A 40 0.65 -7.14 -14.08
CA LEU A 40 -0.30 -6.44 -13.23
C LEU A 40 -1.55 -6.04 -14.03
N HIS A 41 -1.36 -5.45 -15.21
CA HIS A 41 -2.48 -5.05 -16.07
C HIS A 41 -3.43 -6.21 -16.37
N ASP A 42 -2.89 -7.34 -16.83
CA ASP A 42 -3.71 -8.51 -17.18
C ASP A 42 -4.38 -9.11 -15.92
N VAL A 43 -3.68 -9.15 -14.77
CA VAL A 43 -4.27 -9.58 -13.49
C VAL A 43 -5.47 -8.71 -13.09
N GLN A 44 -5.35 -7.39 -13.25
CA GLN A 44 -6.40 -6.44 -12.86
C GLN A 44 -7.60 -6.47 -13.81
N VAL A 45 -7.38 -6.45 -15.13
CA VAL A 45 -8.46 -6.49 -16.13
C VAL A 45 -9.28 -7.77 -16.05
N HIS A 46 -8.65 -8.87 -15.62
CA HIS A 46 -9.32 -10.15 -15.45
C HIS A 46 -9.93 -10.36 -14.06
N GLU A 47 -9.83 -9.38 -13.17
CA GLU A 47 -10.40 -9.40 -11.81
C GLU A 47 -10.04 -10.70 -11.07
N LEU A 48 -8.78 -11.14 -11.14
CA LEU A 48 -8.36 -12.44 -10.58
C LEU A 48 -8.49 -12.51 -9.05
N PHE A 49 -8.56 -11.35 -8.40
CA PHE A 49 -8.66 -11.21 -6.97
C PHE A 49 -9.90 -10.40 -6.59
N LYS A 50 -10.43 -10.65 -5.39
CA LYS A 50 -11.59 -9.93 -4.87
C LYS A 50 -11.29 -8.44 -4.69
N HIS A 51 -10.09 -8.12 -4.22
CA HIS A 51 -9.61 -6.74 -4.14
C HIS A 51 -8.40 -6.53 -5.06
N PRO A 52 -8.33 -5.42 -5.80
CA PRO A 52 -7.21 -5.10 -6.69
C PRO A 52 -5.83 -5.20 -6.03
N ARG A 53 -5.74 -4.89 -4.73
CA ARG A 53 -4.49 -4.90 -3.96
C ARG A 53 -4.06 -6.29 -3.48
N ASP A 54 -4.93 -7.30 -3.50
CA ASP A 54 -4.60 -8.64 -2.99
C ASP A 54 -3.42 -9.28 -3.74
N PHE A 55 -3.24 -8.93 -5.02
CA PHE A 55 -2.08 -9.38 -5.79
C PHE A 55 -0.75 -8.84 -5.23
N LEU A 56 -0.77 -7.61 -4.69
CA LEU A 56 0.42 -6.94 -4.14
C LEU A 56 0.86 -7.55 -2.80
N GLU A 57 -0.04 -8.25 -2.13
CA GLU A 57 0.22 -8.98 -0.89
C GLU A 57 0.92 -10.33 -1.13
N LEU A 58 1.09 -10.73 -2.39
CA LEU A 58 1.77 -11.98 -2.73
C LEU A 58 3.27 -11.79 -2.77
N ARG A 59 3.97 -12.81 -2.27
CA ARG A 59 5.41 -12.92 -2.40
C ARG A 59 5.80 -13.63 -3.68
N ALA A 60 6.71 -13.04 -4.45
CA ALA A 60 7.33 -13.68 -5.60
C ALA A 60 8.20 -14.89 -5.16
N ARG A 61 8.15 -15.98 -5.93
CA ARG A 61 8.98 -17.18 -5.68
C ARG A 61 10.40 -17.04 -6.22
N ARG A 62 10.65 -16.04 -7.07
CA ARG A 62 11.88 -15.79 -7.82
C ARG A 62 12.04 -14.26 -8.00
N PRO A 63 13.25 -13.76 -8.33
CA PRO A 63 13.44 -12.36 -8.67
C PRO A 63 12.41 -11.89 -9.72
N THR A 64 11.89 -10.67 -9.55
CA THR A 64 10.80 -10.14 -10.37
C THR A 64 11.14 -10.12 -11.86
N GLN A 65 12.41 -9.89 -12.21
CA GLN A 65 12.93 -9.91 -13.58
C GLN A 65 12.78 -11.29 -14.25
N VAL A 66 12.92 -12.37 -13.47
CA VAL A 66 12.74 -13.74 -13.97
C VAL A 66 11.26 -14.02 -14.23
N ILE A 67 10.38 -13.55 -13.35
CA ILE A 67 8.93 -13.70 -13.51
C ILE A 67 8.45 -12.90 -14.72
N SER A 68 8.92 -11.66 -14.87
CA SER A 68 8.52 -10.79 -15.97
C SER A 68 9.01 -11.32 -17.32
N SER A 69 10.26 -11.78 -17.44
CA SER A 69 10.74 -12.43 -18.67
C SER A 69 9.94 -13.68 -19.02
N ARG A 70 9.64 -14.55 -18.05
CA ARG A 70 8.80 -15.73 -18.27
C ARG A 70 7.39 -15.36 -18.72
N TYR A 71 6.84 -14.31 -18.13
CA TYR A 71 5.51 -13.83 -18.50
C TYR A 71 5.51 -13.32 -19.94
N ARG A 72 6.50 -12.52 -20.33
CA ARG A 72 6.69 -12.03 -21.71
C ARG A 72 6.73 -13.17 -22.73
N ASP A 73 7.41 -14.27 -22.41
CA ASP A 73 7.56 -15.42 -23.32
C ASP A 73 6.28 -16.27 -23.45
N ILE A 74 5.50 -16.40 -22.36
CA ILE A 74 4.30 -17.25 -22.32
C ILE A 74 3.01 -16.51 -22.67
N ARG A 75 2.94 -15.20 -22.40
CA ARG A 75 1.73 -14.39 -22.60
C ARG A 75 1.17 -14.44 -24.02
N PRO A 76 1.97 -14.41 -25.12
CA PRO A 76 1.43 -14.53 -26.48
C PRO A 76 0.73 -15.88 -26.74
N LYS A 77 1.02 -16.90 -25.93
CA LYS A 77 0.40 -18.24 -26.01
C LYS A 77 -0.89 -18.33 -25.18
N PHE A 78 -1.15 -17.36 -24.30
CA PHE A 78 -2.40 -17.29 -23.55
C PHE A 78 -3.52 -16.77 -24.44
N LYS A 79 -4.61 -17.55 -24.53
CA LYS A 79 -5.88 -17.02 -25.01
C LYS A 79 -6.46 -16.16 -23.88
N LEU A 80 -6.06 -14.89 -23.81
CA LEU A 80 -6.45 -13.99 -22.73
C LEU A 80 -7.96 -13.69 -22.71
N ALA A 81 -8.71 -13.96 -23.78
CA ALA A 81 -10.15 -13.73 -23.76
C ALA A 81 -10.91 -14.74 -22.86
N GLY A 82 -11.84 -14.23 -22.06
CA GLY A 82 -12.81 -15.04 -21.33
C GLY A 82 -12.22 -15.86 -20.18
N GLU A 83 -12.83 -17.01 -19.88
CA GLU A 83 -12.46 -17.83 -18.73
C GLU A 83 -11.13 -18.56 -18.93
N ASP A 84 -10.80 -18.94 -20.16
CA ASP A 84 -9.52 -19.58 -20.50
C ASP A 84 -8.33 -18.68 -20.13
N GLY A 85 -8.46 -17.37 -20.40
CA GLY A 85 -7.48 -16.36 -20.01
C GLY A 85 -7.34 -16.23 -18.50
N ARG A 86 -8.47 -16.19 -17.79
CA ARG A 86 -8.50 -16.18 -16.32
C ARG A 86 -7.79 -17.38 -15.72
N GLU A 87 -8.07 -18.60 -16.21
CA GLU A 87 -7.46 -19.81 -15.66
C GLU A 87 -5.97 -19.92 -16.02
N ALA A 88 -5.56 -19.50 -17.23
CA ALA A 88 -4.16 -19.41 -17.61
C ALA A 88 -3.37 -18.46 -16.69
N LEU A 89 -3.91 -17.27 -16.41
CA LEU A 89 -3.31 -16.31 -15.49
C LEU A 89 -3.27 -16.85 -14.05
N LYS A 90 -4.36 -17.44 -13.54
CA LYS A 90 -4.37 -18.07 -12.21
C LYS A 90 -3.27 -19.12 -12.07
N ASN A 91 -3.09 -19.96 -13.09
CA ASN A 91 -2.03 -20.95 -13.11
C ASN A 91 -0.63 -20.32 -13.13
N PHE A 92 -0.43 -19.27 -13.92
CA PHE A 92 0.83 -18.52 -13.91
C PHE A 92 1.13 -17.93 -12.53
N ILE A 93 0.12 -17.34 -11.86
CA ILE A 93 0.25 -16.78 -10.52
C ILE A 93 0.61 -17.86 -9.50
N ARG A 94 -0.13 -18.99 -9.49
CA ARG A 94 0.14 -20.12 -8.57
C ARG A 94 1.59 -20.65 -8.68
N GLN A 95 2.15 -20.65 -9.89
CA GLN A 95 3.52 -21.15 -10.15
C GLN A 95 4.63 -20.17 -9.78
N ASN A 96 4.35 -18.87 -9.76
CA ASN A 96 5.37 -17.83 -9.59
C ASN A 96 5.23 -17.04 -8.28
N PHE A 97 4.10 -17.14 -7.59
CA PHE A 97 3.82 -16.43 -6.35
C PHE A 97 3.38 -17.39 -5.25
N VAL A 98 3.46 -16.92 -4.01
CA VAL A 98 2.96 -17.61 -2.83
C VAL A 98 2.19 -16.61 -1.96
N ASN A 99 1.09 -17.09 -1.36
CA ASN A 99 0.34 -16.30 -0.40
C ASN A 99 1.14 -16.18 0.90
N ARG A 100 1.95 -15.13 0.99
CA ARG A 100 2.75 -14.77 2.16
C ARG A 100 2.82 -13.25 2.20
N SER A 101 2.10 -12.67 3.16
CA SER A 101 2.11 -11.24 3.43
C SER A 101 3.52 -10.74 3.78
N SER A 102 3.85 -9.54 3.33
CA SER A 102 5.08 -8.81 3.67
C SER A 102 5.03 -8.21 5.08
N SER A 103 3.83 -8.04 5.63
CA SER A 103 3.57 -7.41 6.92
C SER A 103 2.65 -8.23 7.81
N GLU A 104 2.77 -8.00 9.11
CA GLU A 104 1.98 -8.65 10.15
C GLU A 104 1.40 -7.60 11.10
N ASN A 105 0.21 -7.88 11.64
CA ASN A 105 -0.40 -6.99 12.63
C ASN A 105 0.35 -7.14 13.97
N VAL A 106 0.68 -6.01 14.57
CA VAL A 106 1.31 -5.94 15.89
C VAL A 106 0.57 -4.91 16.75
N LEU A 107 0.67 -5.02 18.07
CA LEU A 107 0.06 -4.05 18.97
C LEU A 107 0.94 -2.80 19.07
N PRO A 108 0.38 -1.58 18.96
CA PRO A 108 1.17 -0.37 19.21
C PRO A 108 1.67 -0.31 20.66
N PRO A 109 2.90 0.18 20.89
CA PRO A 109 3.56 0.11 22.20
C PRO A 109 2.86 0.94 23.29
N ASP A 110 2.13 1.96 22.88
CA ASP A 110 1.44 2.94 23.71
C ASP A 110 -0.09 2.92 23.49
N TRP A 111 -0.61 1.83 22.93
CA TRP A 111 -2.05 1.65 22.79
C TRP A 111 -2.69 1.20 24.10
N PHE A 112 -3.78 1.87 24.49
CA PHE A 112 -4.57 1.51 25.66
C PHE A 112 -6.02 1.30 25.25
N ALA A 113 -6.66 0.21 25.71
CA ALA A 113 -8.08 -0.04 25.43
C ALA A 113 -9.01 1.10 25.90
N LYS A 114 -8.60 1.79 26.97
CA LYS A 114 -9.28 2.96 27.55
C LYS A 114 -8.34 4.17 27.53
N PRO A 115 -8.27 4.93 26.42
CA PRO A 115 -7.40 6.09 26.30
C PRO A 115 -7.80 7.23 27.25
N PRO A 116 -6.87 8.12 27.62
CA PRO A 116 -7.08 9.16 28.64
C PRO A 116 -8.27 10.10 28.36
N PHE A 117 -8.54 10.39 27.09
CA PHE A 117 -9.64 11.27 26.68
C PHE A 117 -11.03 10.74 27.08
N GLN A 118 -11.18 9.45 27.38
CA GLN A 118 -12.50 8.89 27.75
C GLN A 118 -13.07 9.51 29.03
N ARG A 119 -12.22 10.04 29.93
CA ARG A 119 -12.65 10.61 31.20
C ARG A 119 -13.32 11.99 31.04
N SER A 120 -13.07 12.69 29.94
CA SER A 120 -13.59 14.04 29.70
C SER A 120 -14.88 14.06 28.89
N ILE A 121 -15.27 12.94 28.27
CA ILE A 121 -16.41 12.85 27.36
C ILE A 121 -17.63 12.32 28.12
N LYS A 122 -18.69 13.12 28.15
CA LYS A 122 -19.95 12.78 28.84
C LYS A 122 -20.97 12.09 27.95
N ASP A 123 -20.92 12.34 26.65
CA ASP A 123 -21.85 11.76 25.68
C ASP A 123 -21.46 10.31 25.36
N GLU A 124 -22.34 9.36 25.71
CA GLU A 124 -22.03 7.92 25.55
C GLU A 124 -21.91 7.52 24.08
N SER A 125 -22.69 8.14 23.17
CA SER A 125 -22.63 7.82 21.75
C SER A 125 -21.27 8.19 21.13
N THR A 126 -20.75 9.36 21.52
CA THR A 126 -19.41 9.83 21.17
C THR A 126 -18.34 8.92 21.76
N LEU A 127 -18.52 8.52 23.02
CA LEU A 127 -17.59 7.62 23.71
C LEU A 127 -17.50 6.26 23.02
N ASP A 128 -18.63 5.69 22.59
CA ASP A 128 -18.67 4.43 21.86
C ASP A 128 -18.03 4.53 20.48
N PHE A 129 -18.28 5.61 19.75
CA PHE A 129 -17.58 5.88 18.50
C PHE A 129 -16.06 5.92 18.70
N LEU A 130 -15.58 6.64 19.73
CA LEU A 130 -14.14 6.75 19.99
C LEU A 130 -13.53 5.45 20.51
N ARG A 131 -14.28 4.61 21.23
CA ARG A 131 -13.85 3.24 21.57
C ARG A 131 -13.67 2.39 20.31
N VAL A 132 -14.58 2.50 19.34
CA VAL A 132 -14.44 1.81 18.04
C VAL A 132 -13.20 2.31 17.30
N LEU A 133 -13.01 3.63 17.22
CA LEU A 133 -11.84 4.24 16.57
C LEU A 133 -10.54 3.79 17.26
N ASN A 134 -10.49 3.77 18.59
CA ASN A 134 -9.32 3.33 19.31
C ASN A 134 -8.98 1.86 19.02
N ARG A 135 -9.99 0.97 18.92
CA ARG A 135 -9.75 -0.43 18.51
C ARG A 135 -9.20 -0.53 17.08
N ARG A 136 -9.61 0.38 16.18
CA ARG A 136 -9.09 0.42 14.80
C ARG A 136 -7.59 0.71 14.78
N TRP A 137 -7.07 1.55 15.68
CA TRP A 137 -5.62 1.77 15.79
C TRP A 137 -4.85 0.47 15.99
N ALA A 138 -5.28 -0.39 16.91
CA ALA A 138 -4.65 -1.69 17.13
C ALA A 138 -4.78 -2.65 15.93
N GLN A 139 -5.90 -2.60 15.20
CA GLN A 139 -6.15 -3.49 14.05
C GLN A 139 -5.38 -3.10 12.78
N HIS A 140 -5.01 -1.83 12.65
CA HIS A 140 -4.40 -1.26 11.46
C HIS A 140 -2.93 -0.91 11.64
N TYR A 141 -2.30 -1.38 12.72
CA TYR A 141 -0.86 -1.22 12.97
C TYR A 141 -0.10 -2.46 12.50
N TYR A 142 0.87 -2.27 11.60
CA TYR A 142 1.56 -3.34 10.90
C TYR A 142 3.07 -3.19 11.00
N ASN A 143 3.75 -4.30 11.21
CA ASN A 143 5.21 -4.38 11.08
C ASN A 143 5.56 -5.11 9.78
N VAL A 144 6.54 -4.61 9.05
CA VAL A 144 7.15 -5.37 7.94
C VAL A 144 7.93 -6.55 8.54
N THR A 145 7.57 -7.76 8.11
CA THR A 145 8.18 -8.99 8.60
C THR A 145 9.67 -9.04 8.30
N GLN A 146 10.44 -9.75 9.12
CA GLN A 146 11.88 -9.92 8.89
C GLN A 146 12.17 -10.54 7.52
N GLU A 147 11.37 -11.52 7.10
CA GLU A 147 11.49 -12.16 5.79
C GLU A 147 11.34 -11.16 4.64
N ALA A 148 10.36 -10.25 4.72
CA ALA A 148 10.17 -9.22 3.71
C ALA A 148 11.29 -8.17 3.72
N ARG A 149 11.85 -7.84 4.89
CA ARG A 149 13.01 -6.94 5.01
C ARG A 149 14.26 -7.52 4.35
N GLU A 150 14.51 -8.81 4.55
CA GLU A 150 15.64 -9.52 3.96
C GLU A 150 15.46 -9.78 2.45
N ASN A 151 14.21 -9.84 1.98
CA ASN A 151 13.85 -10.19 0.62
C ASN A 151 12.99 -9.11 -0.07
N GLN A 152 13.31 -7.83 0.08
CA GLN A 152 12.49 -6.72 -0.47
C GLN A 152 12.21 -6.86 -1.96
N GLY A 153 13.17 -7.37 -2.74
CA GLY A 153 13.00 -7.60 -4.17
C GLY A 153 11.98 -8.68 -4.54
N LEU A 154 11.36 -9.37 -3.57
CA LEU A 154 10.31 -10.38 -3.79
C LEU A 154 8.91 -9.90 -3.39
N HIS A 155 8.79 -8.71 -2.80
CA HIS A 155 7.54 -8.16 -2.29
C HIS A 155 7.23 -6.81 -2.94
N ALA A 156 5.95 -6.44 -3.02
CA ALA A 156 5.56 -5.10 -3.44
C ALA A 156 5.85 -4.02 -2.37
N THR A 157 5.88 -4.44 -1.11
CA THR A 157 6.03 -3.55 0.05
C THR A 157 7.46 -3.03 0.19
N ILE A 158 7.57 -1.72 0.40
CA ILE A 158 8.82 -1.06 0.79
C ILE A 158 8.97 -1.19 2.31
N ALA A 159 10.13 -1.64 2.77
CA ALA A 159 10.36 -1.81 4.20
C ALA A 159 10.47 -0.46 4.93
N THR A 160 9.69 -0.28 5.98
CA THR A 160 9.71 0.90 6.86
C THR A 160 10.62 0.68 8.07
N ARG A 161 11.17 1.76 8.64
CA ARG A 161 12.06 1.67 9.81
C ARG A 161 11.31 1.20 11.06
N HIS A 162 10.11 1.71 11.27
CA HIS A 162 9.20 1.40 12.36
C HIS A 162 7.93 0.72 11.82
N PRO A 163 7.15 0.04 12.67
CA PRO A 163 5.81 -0.36 12.25
C PRO A 163 4.96 0.88 11.91
N PHE A 164 3.95 0.70 11.09
CA PHE A 164 3.20 1.79 10.49
C PHE A 164 1.70 1.51 10.57
N TYR A 165 0.89 2.56 10.49
CA TYR A 165 -0.55 2.42 10.33
C TYR A 165 -0.90 2.46 8.84
N GLY A 166 -1.80 1.59 8.41
CA GLY A 166 -2.17 1.55 7.00
C GLY A 166 -3.57 1.03 6.75
N SER A 167 -4.28 1.70 5.84
CA SER A 167 -5.43 1.10 5.17
C SER A 167 -4.88 0.14 4.10
N CYS A 168 -5.30 -1.13 4.13
CA CYS A 168 -4.77 -2.18 3.24
C CYS A 168 -3.25 -2.43 3.35
N ARG A 169 -2.68 -2.34 4.57
CA ARG A 169 -1.25 -2.66 4.85
C ARG A 169 -0.24 -1.82 4.05
N SER A 170 -0.63 -0.63 3.61
CA SER A 170 0.27 0.39 3.06
C SER A 170 0.11 1.69 3.83
N LEU A 171 1.23 2.38 4.10
CA LEU A 171 1.21 3.74 4.63
C LEU A 171 0.89 4.72 3.49
N ASP A 172 -0.06 5.61 3.73
CA ASP A 172 -0.42 6.68 2.81
C ASP A 172 0.07 8.03 3.34
N TYR A 173 0.67 8.82 2.45
CA TYR A 173 1.25 10.12 2.82
C TYR A 173 0.16 11.17 3.11
N GLU A 174 -0.89 11.22 2.31
CA GLU A 174 -1.97 12.22 2.46
C GLU A 174 -2.78 11.95 3.73
N GLU A 175 -2.98 10.67 4.08
CA GLU A 175 -3.68 10.27 5.31
C GLU A 175 -2.82 10.40 6.57
N SER A 176 -1.49 10.45 6.44
CA SER A 176 -0.55 10.45 7.58
C SER A 176 -0.76 11.64 8.53
N TRP A 177 -1.19 12.80 8.03
CA TRP A 177 -1.46 13.98 8.86
C TRP A 177 -2.64 13.77 9.82
N TRP A 178 -3.75 13.22 9.30
CA TRP A 178 -4.93 12.94 10.10
C TRP A 178 -4.69 11.84 11.11
N LEU A 179 -3.91 10.84 10.70
CA LEU A 179 -3.44 9.78 11.58
C LEU A 179 -2.60 10.36 12.73
N TYR A 180 -1.64 11.24 12.45
CA TYR A 180 -0.85 11.91 13.48
C TYR A 180 -1.73 12.61 14.52
N LEU A 181 -2.70 13.42 14.08
CA LEU A 181 -3.63 14.11 14.98
C LEU A 181 -4.47 13.13 15.83
N GLY A 182 -4.93 12.03 15.23
CA GLY A 182 -5.69 10.99 15.91
C GLY A 182 -4.86 10.25 16.98
N LEU A 183 -3.61 9.93 16.67
CA LEU A 183 -2.68 9.29 17.60
C LEU A 183 -2.35 10.20 18.79
N MET A 184 -2.02 11.46 18.52
CA MET A 184 -1.76 12.46 19.56
C MET A 184 -2.97 12.65 20.48
N SER A 185 -4.17 12.75 19.89
CA SER A 185 -5.42 12.85 20.67
C SER A 185 -5.72 11.60 21.50
N SER A 186 -5.19 10.45 21.09
CA SER A 186 -5.32 9.17 21.81
C SER A 186 -4.26 8.96 22.89
N GLY A 187 -3.31 9.90 23.05
CA GLY A 187 -2.17 9.76 23.96
C GLY A 187 -1.09 8.79 23.46
N MET A 188 -1.07 8.52 22.15
CA MET A 188 -0.16 7.57 21.50
C MET A 188 1.05 8.29 20.89
N GLU A 189 1.81 9.01 21.73
CA GLU A 189 2.93 9.86 21.31
C GLU A 189 4.10 9.09 20.69
N THR A 190 4.36 7.86 21.14
CA THR A 190 5.43 7.01 20.59
C THR A 190 5.02 6.51 19.21
N SER A 191 3.77 6.09 19.03
CA SER A 191 3.22 5.76 17.72
C SER A 191 3.25 6.95 16.76
N ALA A 192 2.90 8.14 17.23
CA ALA A 192 2.94 9.37 16.42
C ALA A 192 4.38 9.75 16.00
N ARG A 193 5.36 9.56 16.89
CA ARG A 193 6.78 9.74 16.56
C ARG A 193 7.24 8.75 15.49
N GLN A 194 6.93 7.46 15.68
CA GLN A 194 7.31 6.40 14.74
C GLN A 194 6.72 6.61 13.34
N LEU A 195 5.51 7.16 13.26
CA LEU A 195 4.90 7.57 11.99
C LEU A 195 5.74 8.60 11.24
N ILE A 196 6.29 9.61 11.94
CA ILE A 196 7.10 10.68 11.36
C ILE A 196 8.52 10.20 11.02
N GLU A 197 9.05 9.23 11.78
CA GLU A 197 10.39 8.66 11.58
C GLU A 197 10.47 7.64 10.42
N ASN A 198 9.32 7.23 9.87
CA ASN A 198 9.21 6.35 8.70
C ASN A 198 9.36 7.11 7.39
#